data_AF-A0A1V5K226-F1
#
_entry.id   AF-A0A1V5K226-F1
#
_cell.length_a   1.000
_cell.length_b   1.000
_cell.length_c   1.000
_cell.angle_alpha   90.00
_cell.angle_beta   90.00
_cell.angle_gamma   90.00
#
_symmetry.space_group_name_H-M   'P 1'
#
loop_
_entity.id
_entity.type
_entity.pdbx_description
1 polymer ?
#
loop_
_entity_poly.entity_id
_entity_poly.type
_entity_poly.pdbx_seq_one_letter_code
_entity_poly.pdbx_strand_id
1 'polypeptide(L)'
;MKFANIRDLRLDTNSVLKLSEKEGPVVILRNSRPVAVLKSVTEEDMEIKVNTLWPKLRNAAERAGYGLHDVEKLIRRVRRGRGK
;
A
#
# COMPACT_ATOMS: atom_id res chain seq x y z
N MET A 1 2.74 18.06 11.89
CA MET A 1 1.59 17.60 11.08
C MET A 1 1.36 18.61 9.97
N LYS A 2 1.51 18.19 8.72
CA LYS A 2 1.44 19.08 7.54
C LYS A 2 0.16 18.85 6.76
N PHE A 3 -0.16 19.77 5.87
CA PHE A 3 -1.34 19.69 5.01
C PHE A 3 -0.93 19.85 3.55
N ALA A 4 -1.56 19.08 2.67
CA ALA A 4 -1.42 19.23 1.22
C ALA A 4 -2.79 19.09 0.53
N ASN A 5 -3.00 19.78 -0.58
CA ASN A 5 -4.20 19.57 -1.37
C ASN A 5 -4.08 18.27 -2.17
N ILE A 6 -5.21 17.61 -2.44
CA ILE A 6 -5.25 16.45 -3.34
C ILE A 6 -4.75 16.78 -4.75
N ARG A 7 -4.85 18.04 -5.18
CA ARG A 7 -4.24 18.50 -6.44
C ARG A 7 -2.71 18.47 -6.39
N ASP A 8 -2.11 18.92 -5.30
CA ASP A 8 -0.66 18.92 -5.12
C ASP A 8 -0.12 17.49 -5.12
N LEU A 9 -0.83 16.58 -4.45
CA LEU A 9 -0.50 15.15 -4.47
C LEU A 9 -0.57 14.54 -5.88
N ARG A 10 -1.41 15.07 -6.79
CA ARG A 10 -1.53 14.57 -8.17
C ARG A 10 -0.52 15.19 -9.13
N LEU A 11 -0.18 16.47 -8.91
CA LEU A 11 0.69 17.23 -9.80
C LEU A 11 2.16 17.09 -9.42
N ASP A 12 2.45 16.99 -8.12
CA ASP A 12 3.80 16.85 -7.58
C ASP A 12 3.85 15.84 -6.43
N THR A 13 3.56 14.59 -6.78
CA THR A 13 3.57 13.46 -5.85
C THR A 13 4.88 13.36 -5.08
N ASN A 14 6.02 13.53 -5.77
CA ASN A 14 7.34 13.34 -5.18
C ASN A 14 7.63 14.36 -4.08
N SER A 15 7.24 15.63 -4.26
CA SER A 15 7.41 16.63 -3.21
C SER A 15 6.55 16.32 -1.98
N VAL A 16 5.30 15.87 -2.17
CA VAL A 16 4.41 15.51 -1.06
C VAL A 16 4.91 14.27 -0.31
N LEU A 17 5.47 13.28 -1.03
CA LEU A 17 6.12 12.11 -0.42
C LEU A 17 7.36 12.50 0.40
N LYS A 18 8.24 13.34 -0.16
CA LYS A 18 9.43 13.85 0.54
C LYS A 18 9.06 14.69 1.78
N LEU A 19 7.96 15.44 1.70
CA LEU A 19 7.43 16.18 2.84
C LEU A 19 6.99 15.23 3.95
N SER A 20 6.30 14.13 3.61
CA SER A 20 5.93 13.09 4.57
C SER A 20 7.14 12.40 5.19
N GLU A 21 8.18 12.15 4.40
CA GLU A 21 9.43 11.55 4.86
C GLU A 21 10.18 12.43 5.86
N LYS A 22 10.32 13.72 5.56
CA LYS A 22 11.14 14.65 6.36
C LYS A 22 10.40 15.26 7.55
N GLU A 23 9.14 15.62 7.36
CA GLU A 23 8.39 16.44 8.33
C GLU A 23 7.25 15.67 9.02
N GLY A 24 7.17 14.36 8.75
CA GLY A 24 6.17 13.46 9.33
C GLY A 24 4.82 13.51 8.60
N PRO A 25 3.76 12.92 9.19
CA PRO A 25 2.49 12.69 8.49
C PRO A 25 1.87 13.95 7.87
N VAL A 26 1.39 13.80 6.64
CA VAL A 26 0.74 14.85 5.84
C VAL A 26 -0.75 14.52 5.68
N VAL A 27 -1.62 15.44 6.08
CA VAL A 27 -3.05 15.34 5.84
C VAL A 27 -3.36 15.84 4.44
N ILE A 28 -4.02 15.01 3.65
CA ILE A 28 -4.49 15.36 2.32
C ILE A 28 -5.90 15.93 2.41
N LEU A 29 -6.07 17.14 1.86
CA LEU A 29 -7.33 17.86 1.83
C LEU A 29 -7.97 17.81 0.43
N ARG A 30 -9.29 17.67 0.38
CA ARG A 30 -10.12 17.91 -0.81
C ARG A 30 -11.18 18.94 -0.44
N ASN A 31 -11.22 20.07 -1.15
CA ASN A 31 -12.14 21.18 -0.86
C ASN A 31 -12.09 21.59 0.63
N SER A 32 -10.88 21.78 1.17
CA SER A 32 -10.60 22.12 2.57
C SER A 32 -11.05 21.10 3.61
N ARG A 33 -11.48 19.90 3.19
CA ARG A 33 -11.85 18.80 4.09
C ARG A 33 -10.77 17.71 4.08
N PRO A 34 -10.34 17.20 5.24
CA PRO A 34 -9.41 16.08 5.30
C PRO A 34 -10.05 14.82 4.71
N VAL A 35 -9.33 14.16 3.81
CA VAL A 35 -9.80 12.94 3.12
C VAL A 35 -8.84 11.77 3.26
N ALA A 36 -7.56 12.03 3.54
CA ALA A 36 -6.57 10.99 3.77
C ALA A 36 -5.42 11.50 4.64
N VAL A 37 -4.65 10.56 5.20
CA VAL A 37 -3.37 10.83 5.86
C VAL A 37 -2.30 10.04 5.11
N LEU A 38 -1.31 10.75 4.59
CA LEU A 38 -0.10 10.18 4.03
C LEU A 38 0.93 10.07 5.16
N LYS A 39 1.42 8.87 5.44
CA LYS A 39 2.57 8.65 6.33
C LYS A 39 3.64 7.87 5.60
N SER A 40 4.88 8.15 5.95
CA SER A 40 6.02 7.32 5.58
C SER A 40 5.94 6.01 6.33
N VAL A 41 6.39 4.94 5.68
CA VAL A 41 6.29 3.58 6.18
C VAL A 41 7.68 2.98 6.16
N THR A 42 8.13 2.45 7.29
CA THR A 42 9.38 1.68 7.35
C THR A 42 9.12 0.20 7.05
N GLU A 43 10.18 -0.58 6.88
CA GLU A 43 10.07 -2.03 6.71
C GLU A 43 9.42 -2.70 7.94
N GLU A 44 9.77 -2.24 9.13
CA GLU A 44 9.18 -2.66 10.41
C GLU A 44 7.66 -2.37 10.49
N ASP A 45 7.23 -1.19 10.01
CA ASP A 45 5.81 -0.84 9.89
C ASP A 45 5.05 -1.77 8.93
N MET A 46 5.72 -2.24 7.87
CA MET A 46 5.15 -3.20 6.92
C MET A 46 5.00 -4.58 7.54
N GLU A 47 6.03 -5.08 8.24
CA GLU A 47 5.97 -6.37 8.93
C GLU A 47 4.82 -6.44 9.94
N ILE A 48 4.59 -5.38 10.72
CA ILE A 48 3.49 -5.32 11.69
C ILE A 48 2.13 -5.45 11.01
N LYS A 49 1.91 -4.75 9.89
CA LYS A 49 0.64 -4.79 9.14
C LYS A 49 0.45 -6.07 8.35
N VAL A 50 1.52 -6.61 7.79
CA VAL A 50 1.51 -7.90 7.10
C VAL A 50 1.18 -9.00 8.10
N ASN A 51 1.79 -9.01 9.28
CA ASN A 51 1.50 -10.00 10.33
C ASN A 51 0.03 -9.96 10.79
N THR A 52 -0.61 -8.80 10.81
CA THR A 52 -2.05 -8.70 11.14
C THR A 52 -2.97 -9.13 9.99
N LEU A 53 -2.57 -8.90 8.74
CA LEU A 53 -3.36 -9.26 7.55
C LEU A 53 -3.11 -10.69 7.07
N TRP A 54 -1.95 -11.26 7.40
CA TRP A 54 -1.49 -12.56 6.94
C TRP A 54 -2.42 -13.70 7.33
N PRO A 55 -2.96 -13.79 8.57
CA PRO A 55 -3.93 -14.82 8.92
C PRO A 55 -5.20 -14.73 8.06
N LYS A 56 -5.70 -13.51 7.81
CA LYS A 56 -6.91 -13.29 6.99
C LYS A 56 -6.67 -13.66 5.53
N LEU A 57 -5.51 -13.26 5.00
CA LEU A 57 -5.09 -13.57 3.63
C LEU A 57 -4.89 -15.08 3.44
N ARG A 58 -4.17 -15.72 4.36
CA ARG A 58 -3.94 -17.16 4.38
C ARG A 58 -5.25 -17.94 4.42
N ASN A 59 -6.16 -17.60 5.33
CA ASN A 59 -7.46 -18.26 5.44
C ASN A 59 -8.31 -18.08 4.16
N ALA A 60 -8.22 -16.94 3.49
CA ALA A 60 -8.89 -16.73 2.20
C ALA A 60 -8.26 -17.56 1.08
N ALA A 61 -6.93 -17.67 1.05
CA ALA A 61 -6.20 -18.47 0.07
C ALA A 61 -6.49 -19.97 0.23
N GLU A 62 -6.46 -20.49 1.46
CA GLU A 62 -6.78 -21.89 1.77
C GLU A 62 -8.23 -22.22 1.37
N ARG A 63 -9.20 -21.35 1.67
CA ARG A 63 -10.59 -21.50 1.20
C ARG A 63 -10.74 -21.49 -0.32
N ALA A 64 -9.88 -20.77 -1.02
CA ALA A 64 -9.82 -20.74 -2.48
C ALA A 64 -9.01 -21.91 -3.07
N GLY A 65 -8.57 -22.87 -2.24
CA GLY A 65 -7.86 -24.07 -2.66
C GLY A 65 -6.37 -23.85 -2.96
N TYR A 66 -5.78 -22.75 -2.47
CA TYR A 66 -4.35 -22.47 -2.61
C TYR A 66 -3.60 -22.84 -1.34
N GLY A 67 -2.67 -23.78 -1.45
CA GLY A 67 -1.76 -24.20 -0.38
C GLY A 67 -0.41 -23.49 -0.42
N LEU A 68 0.41 -23.73 0.60
CA LEU A 68 1.77 -23.18 0.77
C LEU A 68 2.69 -23.42 -0.44
N HIS A 69 2.47 -24.50 -1.19
CA HIS A 69 3.29 -24.88 -2.34
C HIS A 69 2.72 -24.41 -3.69
N ASP A 70 1.56 -23.75 -3.71
CA ASP A 70 0.92 -23.30 -4.95
C ASP A 70 1.41 -21.92 -5.43
N VAL A 71 2.26 -21.25 -4.64
CA VAL A 71 2.80 -19.92 -4.93
C VAL A 71 3.58 -19.91 -6.25
N GLU A 72 4.42 -20.92 -6.51
CA GLU A 72 5.16 -21.04 -7.78
C GLU A 72 4.23 -21.24 -8.98
N LYS A 73 3.14 -21.97 -8.78
CA LYS A 73 2.12 -22.24 -9.81
C LYS A 73 1.37 -20.96 -10.18
N LEU A 74 1.03 -20.15 -9.18
CA LEU A 74 0.45 -18.81 -9.32
C LEU A 74 1.39 -17.84 -10.04
N ILE A 75 2.67 -17.76 -9.61
CA ILE A 75 3.68 -16.90 -10.23
C ILE A 75 3.86 -17.26 -11.71
N ARG A 76 3.96 -18.55 -12.06
CA ARG A 76 4.03 -19.00 -13.46
C ARG A 76 2.78 -18.62 -14.26
N ARG A 77 1.59 -18.75 -13.67
CA ARG A 77 0.31 -18.43 -14.34
C ARG A 77 0.19 -16.93 -14.65
N VAL A 78 0.55 -16.06 -13.70
CA VAL A 78 0.55 -14.60 -13.91
C VAL A 78 1.60 -14.16 -14.93
N ARG A 79 2.82 -14.73 -14.88
CA ARG A 79 3.88 -14.44 -15.87
C ARG A 79 3.48 -14.84 -17.29
N ARG A 80 2.74 -15.94 -17.46
CA ARG A 80 2.20 -16.36 -18.76
C ARG A 80 1.04 -15.47 -19.23
N GLY A 81 0.24 -14.91 -18.32
CA GLY A 81 -0.89 -14.03 -18.65
C GLY A 81 -0.51 -12.60 -19.07
N ARG A 82 0.69 -12.11 -18.70
CA ARG A 82 1.19 -10.78 -19.09
C ARG A 82 1.88 -10.73 -20.47
N GLY A 83 1.91 -11.84 -21.20
CA GLY A 83 2.52 -11.95 -22.53
C GLY A 83 1.54 -11.76 -23.70
N LYS A 84 0.35 -11.20 -23.46
CA LYS A 84 -0.62 -10.81 -24.50
C LYS A 84 -0.96 -9.34 -24.36
#